data_AF-A0A0T1ULT9-F1
#
_entry.id   AF-A0A0T1ULT9-F1
#
_cell.length_a   1.000
_cell.length_b   1.000
_cell.length_c   1.000
_cell.angle_alpha   90.00
_cell.angle_beta   90.00
_cell.angle_gamma   90.00
#
_symmetry.space_group_name_H-M   'P 1'
#
loop_
_entity.id
_entity.type
_entity.pdbx_description
1 polymer ?
#
loop_
_entity_poly.entity_id
_entity_poly.type
_entity_poly.pdbx_seq_one_letter_code
_entity_poly.pdbx_strand_id
1 'polypeptide(L)'
;MSADALDKELADLAVSARSRLLREIEASGAFGADPRWAEAFAAVPRHLFVPYYYVGGVGGYERRWGGSPDRRTRERWVRGVYEDVPLATRLRDGVLLSSSSQPSLMALMLAELRVEDGDRVLEIGAGTGYNAALLSYRLGDGNVTTVDLDPEITESARRHLDDAGYRPAVVTGDGARGVPERAPFDRIIATCTLASVPRAWLGQCTPGALILAPLATGLIALTVRDAGHAEGHFLQTPAYFVPLRGSERPEPEQVALAGVPHRARESDTFRFLLALTRGTLDPQEASALWEREGMPGRERYGITVGAEHAWAWLDEPEGPYAWPLPGSSGPGLVEA
;
A
#
# COMPACT_ATOMS: atom_id res chain seq x y z
N MET A 1 34.67 -6.10 -24.48
CA MET A 1 33.98 -4.91 -23.97
C MET A 1 34.44 -4.69 -22.55
N SER A 2 34.80 -3.46 -22.15
CA SER A 2 35.18 -3.15 -20.76
C SER A 2 33.97 -3.22 -19.83
N ALA A 3 34.20 -3.40 -18.53
CA ALA A 3 33.13 -3.35 -17.51
C ALA A 3 32.35 -2.02 -17.57
N ASP A 4 33.08 -0.92 -17.74
CA ASP A 4 32.54 0.45 -17.83
C ASP A 4 31.56 0.65 -19.00
N ALA A 5 31.83 0.03 -20.15
CA ALA A 5 30.90 0.08 -21.30
C ALA A 5 29.62 -0.74 -21.06
N LEU A 6 29.73 -1.87 -20.34
CA LEU A 6 28.58 -2.70 -19.98
C LEU A 6 27.67 -2.01 -18.95
N ASP A 7 28.26 -1.29 -18.00
CA ASP A 7 27.53 -0.55 -16.98
C ASP A 7 26.80 0.66 -17.59
N LYS A 8 27.44 1.35 -18.55
CA LYS A 8 26.80 2.42 -19.32
C LYS A 8 25.59 1.93 -20.13
N GLU A 9 25.72 0.82 -20.84
CA GLU A 9 24.60 0.26 -21.62
C GLU A 9 23.41 -0.15 -20.74
N LEU A 10 23.69 -0.68 -19.54
CA LEU A 10 22.64 -1.03 -18.59
C LEU A 10 21.93 0.21 -18.02
N ALA A 11 22.69 1.29 -17.77
CA ALA A 11 22.13 2.58 -17.36
C ALA A 11 21.23 3.18 -18.46
N ASP A 12 21.69 3.17 -19.72
CA ASP A 12 20.89 3.65 -20.86
C ASP A 12 19.59 2.84 -21.02
N LEU A 13 19.68 1.51 -20.83
CA LEU A 13 18.51 0.64 -20.84
C LEU A 13 17.55 0.95 -19.68
N ALA A 14 18.07 1.21 -18.48
CA ALA A 14 17.27 1.58 -17.32
C ALA A 14 16.51 2.89 -17.56
N VAL A 15 17.16 3.89 -18.16
CA VAL A 15 16.52 5.16 -18.54
C VAL A 15 15.40 4.92 -19.55
N SER A 16 15.67 4.18 -20.62
CA SER A 16 14.64 3.89 -21.64
C SER A 16 13.46 3.10 -21.07
N ALA A 17 13.71 2.12 -20.21
CA ALA A 17 12.66 1.33 -19.57
C ALA A 17 11.83 2.17 -18.59
N ARG A 18 12.47 3.03 -17.78
CA ARG A 18 11.78 3.98 -16.90
C ARG A 18 10.89 4.95 -17.66
N SER A 19 11.38 5.52 -18.77
CA SER A 19 10.57 6.40 -19.61
C SER A 19 9.38 5.69 -20.26
N ARG A 20 9.48 4.38 -20.54
CA ARG A 20 8.34 3.59 -21.04
C ARG A 20 7.28 3.42 -19.95
N LEU A 21 7.70 3.00 -18.76
CA LEU A 21 6.83 2.85 -17.60
C LEU A 21 6.12 4.17 -17.27
N LEU A 22 6.84 5.29 -17.28
CA LEU A 22 6.25 6.60 -16.99
C LEU A 22 5.09 6.93 -17.93
N ARG A 23 5.27 6.71 -19.25
CA ARG A 23 4.19 6.92 -20.24
C ARG A 23 2.99 6.01 -20.01
N GLU A 24 3.22 4.78 -19.54
CA GLU A 24 2.14 3.84 -19.20
C GLU A 24 1.33 4.32 -17.99
N ILE A 25 2.01 4.79 -16.94
CA ILE A 25 1.37 5.37 -15.74
C ILE A 25 0.63 6.67 -16.07
N GLU A 26 1.23 7.54 -16.90
CA GLU A 26 0.57 8.76 -17.38
C GLU A 26 -0.72 8.43 -18.16
N ALA A 27 -0.67 7.44 -19.06
CA ALA A 27 -1.82 7.01 -19.84
C ALA A 27 -2.94 6.40 -18.99
N SER A 28 -2.62 5.84 -17.81
CA SER A 28 -3.64 5.35 -16.87
C SER A 28 -4.31 6.48 -16.06
N GLY A 29 -3.82 7.71 -16.16
CA GLY A 29 -4.33 8.87 -15.42
C GLY A 29 -3.90 8.92 -13.95
N ALA A 30 -2.95 8.08 -13.52
CA ALA A 30 -2.58 7.96 -12.10
C ALA A 30 -1.99 9.24 -11.50
N PHE A 31 -1.39 10.12 -12.32
CA PHE A 31 -0.87 11.42 -11.88
C PHE A 31 -1.89 12.56 -11.97
N GLY A 32 -3.16 12.27 -12.30
CA GLY A 32 -4.16 13.31 -12.58
C GLY A 32 -4.37 14.31 -11.43
N ALA A 33 -4.25 13.87 -10.18
CA ALA A 33 -4.43 14.73 -9.01
C ALA A 33 -3.19 15.58 -8.66
N ASP A 34 -1.97 15.12 -8.97
CA ASP A 34 -0.74 15.94 -8.85
C ASP A 34 0.32 15.47 -9.88
N PRO A 35 0.54 16.25 -10.97
CA PRO A 35 1.47 15.88 -12.02
C PRO A 35 2.94 15.91 -11.58
N ARG A 36 3.27 16.55 -10.45
CA ARG A 36 4.66 16.59 -9.92
C ARG A 36 5.18 15.20 -9.54
N TRP A 37 4.29 14.24 -9.30
CA TRP A 37 4.69 12.85 -9.10
C TRP A 37 5.34 12.23 -10.34
N ALA A 38 5.00 12.67 -11.55
CA ALA A 38 5.67 12.21 -12.76
C ALA A 38 7.17 12.53 -12.74
N GLU A 39 7.56 13.69 -12.20
CA GLU A 39 8.96 14.09 -12.05
C GLU A 39 9.71 13.17 -11.07
N ALA A 40 9.08 12.83 -9.94
CA ALA A 40 9.66 11.91 -8.96
C ALA A 40 9.90 10.53 -9.57
N PHE A 41 8.93 9.99 -10.31
CA PHE A 41 9.07 8.71 -11.01
C PHE A 41 10.10 8.76 -12.16
N ALA A 42 10.25 9.91 -12.81
CA ALA A 42 11.28 10.12 -13.83
C ALA A 42 12.70 10.18 -13.26
N ALA A 43 12.84 10.71 -12.04
CA ALA A 43 14.13 10.92 -11.37
C ALA A 43 14.59 9.69 -10.58
N VAL A 44 13.71 9.07 -9.77
CA VAL A 44 14.09 8.01 -8.83
C VAL A 44 14.34 6.68 -9.58
N PRO A 45 15.57 6.12 -9.51
CA PRO A 45 15.92 4.91 -10.23
C PRO A 45 15.41 3.64 -9.51
N ARG A 46 14.19 3.18 -9.82
CA ARG A 46 13.57 1.97 -9.20
C ARG A 46 14.49 0.74 -9.14
N HIS A 47 15.38 0.56 -10.12
CA HIS A 47 16.35 -0.55 -10.16
C HIS A 47 17.40 -0.55 -9.05
N LEU A 48 17.70 0.58 -8.43
CA LEU A 48 18.55 0.60 -7.23
C LEU A 48 17.84 0.00 -6.00
N PHE A 49 16.51 0.11 -5.96
CA PHE A 49 15.68 -0.41 -4.88
C PHE A 49 15.26 -1.88 -5.10
N VAL A 50 15.47 -2.42 -6.30
CA VAL A 50 15.10 -3.79 -6.67
C VAL A 50 16.31 -4.51 -7.25
N PRO A 51 17.37 -4.77 -6.45
CA PRO A 51 18.59 -5.43 -6.93
C PRO A 51 18.32 -6.85 -7.43
N TYR A 52 17.22 -7.46 -6.99
CA TYR A 52 16.67 -8.70 -7.50
C TYR A 52 15.17 -8.82 -7.21
N TYR A 53 14.50 -9.68 -7.96
CA TYR A 53 13.11 -10.07 -7.72
C TYR A 53 12.87 -11.52 -8.17
N TYR A 54 11.75 -12.10 -7.76
CA TYR A 54 11.36 -13.46 -8.08
C TYR A 54 10.19 -13.47 -9.07
N VAL A 55 10.27 -14.35 -10.07
CA VAL A 55 9.21 -14.59 -11.06
C VAL A 55 8.75 -16.04 -10.93
N GLY A 56 7.44 -16.27 -10.95
CA GLY A 56 6.88 -17.62 -10.97
C GLY A 56 7.18 -18.32 -12.30
N GLY A 57 7.59 -19.59 -12.24
CA GLY A 57 7.87 -20.43 -13.40
C GLY A 57 7.50 -21.90 -13.16
N VAL A 58 7.67 -22.73 -14.19
CA VAL A 58 7.42 -24.17 -14.09
C VAL A 58 8.41 -24.77 -13.08
N GLY A 59 7.91 -25.23 -11.94
CA GLY A 59 8.73 -25.85 -10.89
C GLY A 59 9.22 -24.93 -9.76
N GLY A 60 8.77 -23.67 -9.70
CA GLY A 60 9.06 -22.79 -8.56
C GLY A 60 9.29 -21.32 -8.95
N TYR A 61 10.12 -20.63 -8.17
CA TYR A 61 10.46 -19.22 -8.40
C TYR A 61 11.85 -19.08 -9.02
N GLU A 62 11.94 -18.32 -10.11
CA GLU A 62 13.22 -17.92 -10.73
C GLU A 62 13.64 -16.54 -10.19
N ARG A 63 14.87 -16.42 -9.68
CA ARG A 63 15.43 -15.12 -9.27
C ARG A 63 16.01 -14.39 -10.48
N ARG A 64 15.52 -13.17 -10.72
CA ARG A 64 16.12 -12.17 -11.64
C ARG A 64 16.97 -11.22 -10.81
N TRP A 65 18.24 -10.99 -11.16
CA TRP A 65 19.11 -10.08 -10.40
C TRP A 65 20.01 -9.20 -11.30
N GLY A 66 20.40 -8.03 -10.78
CA GLY A 66 21.26 -7.09 -11.49
C GLY A 66 22.75 -7.48 -11.50
N GLY A 67 23.20 -8.27 -10.53
CA GLY A 67 24.60 -8.70 -10.39
C GLY A 67 25.04 -9.85 -11.31
N SER A 68 24.27 -10.18 -12.36
CA SER A 68 24.56 -11.38 -13.17
C SER A 68 25.77 -11.20 -14.06
N PRO A 69 26.68 -12.19 -14.16
CA PRO A 69 27.73 -12.14 -15.18
C PRO A 69 27.12 -12.21 -16.59
N ASP A 70 25.96 -12.84 -16.76
CA ASP A 70 25.25 -12.89 -18.04
C ASP A 70 24.54 -11.57 -18.36
N ARG A 71 24.94 -10.94 -19.47
CA ARG A 71 24.37 -9.69 -19.98
C ARG A 71 22.86 -9.81 -20.23
N ARG A 72 22.41 -10.89 -20.89
CA ARG A 72 20.99 -11.04 -21.24
C ARG A 72 20.12 -11.13 -19.98
N THR A 73 20.64 -11.74 -18.91
CA THR A 73 19.98 -11.81 -17.61
C THR A 73 19.85 -10.42 -16.96
N ARG A 74 20.90 -9.59 -17.02
CA ARG A 74 20.84 -8.20 -16.52
C ARG A 74 19.83 -7.35 -17.31
N GLU A 75 19.82 -7.49 -18.64
CA GLU A 75 18.85 -6.79 -19.49
C GLU A 75 17.40 -7.23 -19.17
N ARG A 76 17.16 -8.52 -18.94
CA ARG A 76 15.84 -9.02 -18.49
C ARG A 76 15.46 -8.48 -17.12
N TRP A 77 16.39 -8.47 -16.17
CA TRP A 77 16.16 -7.93 -14.83
C TRP A 77 15.74 -6.45 -14.89
N VAL A 78 16.52 -5.59 -15.55
CA VAL A 78 16.20 -4.15 -15.56
C VAL A 78 14.90 -3.85 -16.30
N ARG A 79 14.58 -4.59 -17.37
CA ARG A 79 13.29 -4.44 -18.07
C ARG A 79 12.13 -4.80 -17.15
N GLY A 80 12.20 -5.93 -16.46
CA GLY A 80 11.15 -6.36 -15.54
C GLY A 80 11.02 -5.48 -14.29
N VAL A 81 12.11 -4.86 -13.83
CA VAL A 81 12.04 -3.82 -12.78
C VAL A 81 11.12 -2.67 -13.17
N TYR A 82 11.02 -2.34 -14.46
CA TYR A 82 10.19 -1.25 -14.98
C TYR A 82 8.93 -1.76 -15.68
N GLU A 83 8.48 -2.99 -15.41
CA GLU A 83 7.13 -3.42 -15.74
C GLU A 83 6.14 -2.89 -14.68
N ASP A 84 4.92 -2.55 -15.11
CA ASP A 84 3.86 -2.09 -14.22
C ASP A 84 3.18 -3.24 -13.47
N VAL A 85 3.99 -3.99 -12.72
CA VAL A 85 3.55 -5.13 -11.90
C VAL A 85 4.22 -5.07 -10.53
N PRO A 86 3.60 -5.68 -9.49
CA PRO A 86 4.29 -5.87 -8.22
C PRO A 86 5.41 -6.90 -8.38
N LEU A 87 6.55 -6.63 -7.75
CA LEU A 87 7.74 -7.50 -7.82
C LEU A 87 8.01 -8.12 -6.46
N ALA A 88 8.03 -9.45 -6.37
CA ALA A 88 8.40 -10.15 -5.15
C ALA A 88 9.89 -9.96 -4.86
N THR A 89 10.25 -9.29 -3.77
CA THR A 89 11.65 -8.98 -3.42
C THR A 89 12.17 -9.82 -2.26
N ARG A 90 11.28 -10.42 -1.47
CA ARG A 90 11.66 -11.32 -0.38
C ARG A 90 10.64 -12.43 -0.18
N LEU A 91 11.11 -13.68 -0.26
CA LEU A 91 10.37 -14.90 0.02
C LEU A 91 11.04 -15.64 1.17
N ARG A 92 10.25 -16.19 2.11
CA ARG A 92 10.71 -17.14 3.14
C ARG A 92 9.76 -18.31 3.15
N ASP A 93 10.27 -19.53 2.93
CA ASP A 93 9.48 -20.77 2.87
C ASP A 93 8.29 -20.69 1.90
N GLY A 94 8.48 -20.01 0.77
CA GLY A 94 7.44 -19.78 -0.25
C GLY A 94 6.44 -18.65 0.07
N VAL A 95 6.52 -18.05 1.25
CA VAL A 95 5.67 -16.94 1.69
C VAL A 95 6.32 -15.60 1.29
N LEU A 96 5.53 -14.73 0.65
CA LEU A 96 5.93 -13.37 0.30
C LEU A 96 6.01 -12.49 1.55
N LEU A 97 7.21 -12.03 1.88
CA LEU A 97 7.46 -11.14 3.02
C LEU A 97 7.54 -9.67 2.62
N SER A 98 8.06 -9.39 1.42
CA SER A 98 8.22 -8.03 0.90
C SER A 98 8.10 -8.04 -0.63
N SER A 99 7.51 -6.99 -1.16
CA SER A 99 7.44 -6.70 -2.58
C SER A 99 7.78 -5.24 -2.85
N SER A 100 8.19 -4.93 -4.08
CA SER A 100 8.05 -3.57 -4.62
C SER A 100 6.68 -3.49 -5.26
N SER A 101 5.81 -2.62 -4.75
CA SER A 101 4.43 -2.48 -5.22
C SER A 101 4.35 -2.08 -6.69
N GLN A 102 3.19 -2.33 -7.31
CA GLN A 102 2.90 -1.91 -8.68
C GLN A 102 3.07 -0.38 -8.82
N PRO A 103 3.88 0.10 -9.78
CA PRO A 103 4.15 1.52 -9.98
C PRO A 103 2.90 2.40 -10.16
N SER A 104 1.96 2.01 -11.02
CA SER A 104 0.76 2.80 -11.29
C SER A 104 -0.15 2.93 -10.07
N LEU A 105 -0.33 1.85 -9.31
CA LEU A 105 -1.06 1.90 -8.04
C LEU A 105 -0.36 2.81 -7.02
N MET A 106 0.98 2.75 -6.93
CA MET A 106 1.73 3.64 -6.04
C MET A 106 1.63 5.10 -6.46
N ALA A 107 1.71 5.39 -7.77
CA ALA A 107 1.53 6.73 -8.31
C ALA A 107 0.14 7.30 -7.95
N LEU A 108 -0.91 6.49 -8.09
CA LEU A 108 -2.27 6.86 -7.71
C LEU A 108 -2.35 7.14 -6.20
N MET A 109 -1.82 6.25 -5.36
CA MET A 109 -1.83 6.44 -3.91
C MET A 109 -1.10 7.71 -3.48
N LEU A 110 0.07 8.00 -4.08
CA LEU A 110 0.82 9.21 -3.79
C LEU A 110 0.07 10.49 -4.25
N ALA A 111 -0.63 10.44 -5.38
CA ALA A 111 -1.46 11.54 -5.84
C ALA A 111 -2.66 11.77 -4.91
N GLU A 112 -3.32 10.70 -4.46
CA GLU A 112 -4.45 10.76 -3.52
C GLU A 112 -4.04 11.07 -2.08
N LEU A 113 -2.76 10.94 -1.73
CA LEU A 113 -2.22 11.41 -0.46
C LEU A 113 -2.24 12.95 -0.36
N ARG A 114 -2.38 13.65 -1.49
CA ARG A 114 -2.56 15.12 -1.57
C ARG A 114 -1.53 15.86 -0.71
N VAL A 115 -0.26 15.50 -0.88
CA VAL A 115 0.85 16.13 -0.14
C VAL A 115 1.05 17.57 -0.60
N GLU A 116 1.22 18.46 0.36
CA GLU A 116 1.63 19.84 0.15
C GLU A 116 3.10 20.03 0.48
N ASP A 117 3.69 21.12 0.00
CA ASP A 117 5.10 21.42 0.26
C ASP A 117 5.29 21.68 1.76
N GLY A 118 6.16 20.90 2.40
CA GLY A 118 6.44 20.98 3.83
C GLY A 118 5.67 19.97 4.70
N ASP A 119 4.73 19.21 4.13
CA ASP A 119 4.04 18.14 4.86
C ASP A 119 5.04 17.11 5.40
N ARG A 120 4.84 16.68 6.65
CA ARG A 120 5.57 15.57 7.26
C ARG A 120 4.82 14.27 7.05
N VAL A 121 5.47 13.30 6.40
CA VAL A 121 4.83 12.03 6.02
C VAL A 121 5.40 10.86 6.82
N LEU A 122 4.49 10.03 7.32
CA LEU A 122 4.81 8.68 7.80
C LEU A 122 4.37 7.63 6.78
N GLU A 123 5.33 6.87 6.27
CA GLU A 123 5.08 5.64 5.51
C GLU A 123 5.12 4.42 6.45
N ILE A 124 4.07 3.60 6.39
CA ILE A 124 4.00 2.30 7.05
C ILE A 124 4.27 1.20 6.02
N GLY A 125 5.39 0.49 6.19
CA GLY A 125 5.88 -0.54 5.27
C GLY A 125 7.01 -0.05 4.38
N ALA A 126 8.20 0.15 4.95
CA ALA A 126 9.35 0.65 4.18
C ALA A 126 9.71 -0.25 2.99
N GLY A 127 9.58 -1.57 3.13
CA GLY A 127 9.84 -2.53 2.06
C GLY A 127 11.21 -2.30 1.42
N THR A 128 11.24 -2.03 0.11
CA THR A 128 12.49 -1.78 -0.59
C THR A 128 13.09 -0.39 -0.37
N GLY A 129 12.32 0.56 0.17
CA GLY A 129 12.65 1.98 0.28
C GLY A 129 12.29 2.84 -0.94
N TYR A 130 11.72 2.25 -2.00
CA TYR A 130 11.45 3.00 -3.25
C TYR A 130 10.41 4.11 -3.06
N ASN A 131 9.33 3.84 -2.32
CA ASN A 131 8.29 4.84 -2.10
C ASN A 131 8.74 5.95 -1.14
N ALA A 132 9.51 5.62 -0.09
CA ALA A 132 10.23 6.60 0.71
C ALA A 132 11.12 7.54 -0.13
N ALA A 133 11.80 7.02 -1.16
CA ALA A 133 12.60 7.84 -2.07
C ALA A 133 11.75 8.78 -2.94
N LEU A 134 10.60 8.31 -3.44
CA LEU A 134 9.65 9.16 -4.17
C LEU A 134 9.13 10.30 -3.28
N LEU A 135 8.71 9.98 -2.05
CA LEU A 135 8.31 10.97 -1.05
C LEU A 135 9.44 11.94 -0.73
N SER A 136 10.68 11.44 -0.60
CA SER A 136 11.85 12.28 -0.29
C SER A 136 12.23 13.20 -1.44
N TYR A 137 12.09 12.75 -2.69
CA TYR A 137 12.21 13.64 -3.86
C TYR A 137 11.17 14.77 -3.81
N ARG A 138 9.92 14.44 -3.46
CA ARG A 138 8.80 15.39 -3.47
C ARG A 138 8.84 16.38 -2.31
N LEU A 139 9.27 15.97 -1.11
CA LEU A 139 9.12 16.73 0.14
C LEU A 139 10.45 17.04 0.84
N GLY A 140 11.55 16.42 0.41
CA GLY A 140 12.84 16.44 1.10
C GLY A 140 12.94 15.38 2.20
N ASP A 141 14.14 14.83 2.37
CA ASP A 141 14.45 13.74 3.33
C ASP A 141 13.96 14.01 4.76
N GLY A 142 14.10 15.26 5.23
CA GLY A 142 13.74 15.66 6.60
C GLY A 142 12.25 15.52 6.92
N ASN A 143 11.40 15.50 5.89
CA ASN A 143 9.95 15.42 6.03
C ASN A 143 9.42 13.99 5.93
N VAL A 144 10.27 13.01 5.62
CA VAL A 144 9.86 11.63 5.40
C VAL A 144 10.35 10.73 6.53
N THR A 145 9.42 9.95 7.09
CA THR A 145 9.70 8.86 8.02
C THR A 145 9.07 7.59 7.44
N THR A 146 9.83 6.51 7.37
CA THR A 146 9.33 5.21 6.92
C THR A 146 9.65 4.15 7.97
N VAL A 147 8.70 3.25 8.24
CA VAL A 147 8.84 2.21 9.27
C VAL A 147 8.56 0.82 8.70
N ASP A 148 9.34 -0.17 9.11
CA ASP A 148 9.08 -1.59 8.84
C ASP A 148 9.44 -2.43 10.06
N LEU A 149 8.76 -3.56 10.22
CA LEU A 149 8.93 -4.47 11.36
C LEU A 149 10.27 -5.22 11.29
N ASP A 150 10.75 -5.54 10.08
CA ASP A 150 11.90 -6.42 9.89
C ASP A 150 13.22 -5.61 9.81
N PRO A 151 14.19 -5.82 10.73
CA PRO A 151 15.46 -5.11 10.73
C PRO A 151 16.24 -5.30 9.42
N GLU A 152 16.19 -6.48 8.80
CA GLU A 152 16.90 -6.72 7.54
C GLU A 152 16.27 -5.94 6.38
N ILE A 153 14.94 -5.75 6.39
CA ILE A 153 14.23 -4.93 5.39
C ILE A 153 14.64 -3.47 5.57
N THR A 154 14.55 -2.93 6.79
CA THR A 154 14.94 -1.54 7.06
C THR A 154 16.41 -1.27 6.72
N GLU A 155 17.30 -2.21 7.00
CA GLU A 155 18.72 -2.08 6.70
C GLU A 155 19.00 -2.16 5.19
N SER A 156 18.25 -2.97 4.44
CA SER A 156 18.29 -2.94 2.98
C SER A 156 17.74 -1.64 2.40
N ALA A 157 16.64 -1.12 2.94
CA ALA A 157 16.03 0.14 2.51
C ALA A 157 17.00 1.31 2.72
N ARG A 158 17.68 1.39 3.88
CA ARG A 158 18.71 2.41 4.15
C ARG A 158 19.81 2.41 3.10
N ARG A 159 20.32 1.23 2.72
CA ARG A 159 21.35 1.13 1.67
C ARG A 159 20.85 1.58 0.31
N HIS A 160 19.67 1.12 -0.13
CA HIS A 160 19.13 1.54 -1.43
C HIS A 160 18.84 3.04 -1.48
N LEU A 161 18.36 3.61 -0.37
CA LEU A 161 18.14 5.05 -0.23
C LEU A 161 19.47 5.81 -0.32
N ASP A 162 20.51 5.37 0.41
CA ASP A 162 21.86 5.96 0.37
C ASP A 162 22.48 5.90 -1.04
N ASP A 163 22.39 4.75 -1.70
CA ASP A 163 22.85 4.54 -3.09
C ASP A 163 22.12 5.46 -4.08
N ALA A 164 20.86 5.79 -3.81
CA ALA A 164 20.04 6.70 -4.61
C ALA A 164 20.17 8.18 -4.18
N GLY A 165 20.94 8.48 -3.13
CA GLY A 165 21.19 9.84 -2.63
C GLY A 165 20.14 10.39 -1.67
N TYR A 166 19.25 9.57 -1.13
CA TYR A 166 18.20 9.95 -0.18
C TYR A 166 18.53 9.47 1.24
N ARG A 167 18.19 10.28 2.24
CA ARG A 167 18.44 9.99 3.66
C ARG A 167 17.23 10.28 4.57
N PRO A 168 16.00 9.83 4.24
CA PRO A 168 14.87 9.93 5.17
C PRO A 168 15.12 9.05 6.40
N ALA A 169 14.32 9.24 7.45
CA ALA A 169 14.43 8.33 8.59
C ALA A 169 13.78 6.99 8.29
N VAL A 170 14.57 5.93 8.44
CA VAL A 170 14.12 4.54 8.33
C VAL A 170 14.11 3.92 9.72
N VAL A 171 12.93 3.67 10.26
CA VAL A 171 12.71 3.14 11.61
C VAL A 171 12.42 1.64 11.55
N THR A 172 13.05 0.89 12.44
CA THR A 172 12.72 -0.53 12.66
C THR A 172 11.75 -0.61 13.82
N GLY A 173 10.50 -1.00 13.56
CA GLY A 173 9.45 -1.00 14.56
C GLY A 173 8.11 -1.50 14.05
N ASP A 174 7.18 -1.72 14.98
CA ASP A 174 5.82 -2.09 14.64
C ASP A 174 5.05 -0.89 14.08
N GLY A 175 4.75 -0.94 12.78
CA GLY A 175 4.02 0.12 12.08
C GLY A 175 2.64 0.41 12.67
N ALA A 176 2.00 -0.55 13.37
CA ALA A 176 0.73 -0.30 14.05
C ALA A 176 0.85 0.74 15.18
N ARG A 177 2.06 0.92 15.73
CA ARG A 177 2.36 1.90 16.78
C ARG A 177 2.76 3.27 16.20
N GLY A 178 2.92 3.38 14.88
CA GLY A 178 3.49 4.56 14.25
C GLY A 178 4.93 4.83 14.71
N VAL A 179 5.32 6.10 14.74
CA VAL A 179 6.65 6.58 15.18
C VAL A 179 6.46 7.84 16.04
N PRO A 180 6.01 7.72 17.29
CA PRO A 180 5.63 8.86 18.14
C PRO A 180 6.74 9.90 18.33
N GLU A 181 8.00 9.47 18.38
CA GLU A 181 9.19 10.32 18.51
C GLU A 181 9.44 11.21 17.28
N ARG A 182 8.71 10.97 16.18
CA ARG A 182 8.77 11.73 14.93
C ARG A 182 7.48 12.48 14.63
N ALA A 183 6.44 12.31 15.44
CA ALA A 183 5.19 13.07 15.33
C ALA A 183 5.44 14.60 15.48
N PRO A 184 4.48 15.46 15.10
CA PRO A 184 3.26 15.13 14.37
C PRO A 184 3.50 14.91 12.86
N PHE A 185 2.59 14.20 12.22
CA PHE A 185 2.54 13.95 10.78
C PHE A 185 1.32 14.63 10.16
N ASP A 186 1.49 15.18 8.97
CA ASP A 186 0.42 15.77 8.17
C ASP A 186 -0.21 14.73 7.26
N ARG A 187 0.53 13.67 6.93
CA ARG A 187 0.06 12.56 6.10
C ARG A 187 0.60 11.22 6.63
N ILE A 188 -0.25 10.19 6.57
CA ILE A 188 0.15 8.81 6.80
C ILE A 188 -0.26 7.99 5.59
N ILE A 189 0.67 7.19 5.07
CA ILE A 189 0.41 6.26 3.98
C ILE A 189 0.84 4.85 4.38
N ALA A 190 -0.04 3.86 4.22
CA ALA A 190 0.30 2.46 4.42
C ALA A 190 0.50 1.74 3.09
N THR A 191 1.57 0.97 2.97
CA THR A 191 1.89 0.12 1.80
C THR A 191 1.77 -1.36 2.15
N CYS A 192 0.88 -1.65 3.11
CA CYS A 192 0.49 -2.98 3.57
C CYS A 192 -1.00 -2.99 3.94
N THR A 193 -1.66 -4.13 3.79
CA THR A 193 -3.09 -4.25 4.13
C THR A 193 -3.30 -4.26 5.65
N LEU A 194 -4.27 -3.48 6.12
CA LEU A 194 -4.67 -3.39 7.52
C LEU A 194 -5.98 -4.15 7.78
N ALA A 195 -6.16 -4.62 9.02
CA ALA A 195 -7.47 -5.09 9.50
C ALA A 195 -8.37 -3.91 9.92
N SER A 196 -7.76 -2.90 10.53
CA SER A 196 -8.36 -1.61 10.89
C SER A 196 -7.24 -0.56 10.98
N VAL A 197 -7.60 0.72 10.87
CA VAL A 197 -6.63 1.81 11.03
C VAL A 197 -6.26 1.94 12.52
N PRO A 198 -4.98 1.78 12.91
CA PRO A 198 -4.57 1.85 14.30
C PRO A 198 -4.85 3.22 14.93
N ARG A 199 -5.54 3.23 16.09
CA ARG A 199 -5.82 4.47 16.84
C ARG A 199 -4.55 5.25 17.22
N ALA A 200 -3.43 4.56 17.40
CA ALA A 200 -2.13 5.17 17.71
C ALA A 200 -1.68 6.16 16.63
N TRP A 201 -2.13 6.02 15.39
CA TRP A 201 -1.80 6.93 14.30
C TRP A 201 -2.47 8.29 14.48
N LEU A 202 -3.72 8.34 14.92
CA LEU A 202 -4.48 9.58 15.08
C LEU A 202 -3.81 10.53 16.09
N GLY A 203 -3.31 9.99 17.20
CA GLY A 203 -2.55 10.77 18.20
C GLY A 203 -1.19 11.28 17.72
N GLN A 204 -0.72 10.85 16.54
CA GLN A 204 0.51 11.29 15.90
C GLN A 204 0.24 12.22 14.71
N CYS A 205 -1.01 12.54 14.43
CA CYS A 205 -1.40 13.39 13.30
C CYS A 205 -1.67 14.84 13.74
N THR A 206 -1.44 15.78 12.83
CA THR A 206 -2.02 17.13 12.94
C THR A 206 -3.54 17.07 12.67
N PRO A 207 -4.35 17.97 13.25
CA PRO A 207 -5.74 18.12 12.83
C PRO A 207 -5.83 18.45 11.34
N GLY A 208 -6.69 17.74 10.61
CA GLY A 208 -6.80 17.81 9.15
C GLY A 208 -5.86 16.88 8.40
N ALA A 209 -4.98 16.13 9.08
CA ALA A 209 -4.09 15.17 8.42
C ALA A 209 -4.87 14.10 7.65
N LEU A 210 -4.31 13.64 6.54
CA LEU A 210 -4.88 12.57 5.72
C LEU A 210 -4.17 11.24 5.99
N ILE A 211 -4.94 10.20 6.28
CA ILE A 211 -4.47 8.81 6.35
C ILE A 211 -4.97 8.07 5.13
N LEU A 212 -4.05 7.50 4.34
CA LEU A 212 -4.34 6.68 3.18
C LEU A 212 -3.87 5.24 3.41
N ALA A 213 -4.78 4.27 3.39
CA ALA A 213 -4.45 2.89 3.72
C ALA A 213 -5.21 1.84 2.90
N PRO A 214 -4.58 0.72 2.51
CA PRO A 214 -5.30 -0.43 1.98
C PRO A 214 -6.08 -1.17 3.08
N LEU A 215 -7.38 -1.36 2.88
CA LEU A 215 -8.26 -2.12 3.78
C LEU A 215 -9.32 -2.87 2.97
N ALA A 216 -9.57 -4.14 3.29
CA ALA A 216 -10.58 -4.98 2.63
C ALA A 216 -10.51 -5.03 1.08
N THR A 217 -9.33 -4.86 0.49
CA THR A 217 -9.07 -4.72 -0.97
C THR A 217 -9.47 -3.37 -1.59
N GLY A 218 -9.91 -2.41 -0.78
CA GLY A 218 -10.08 -1.00 -1.16
C GLY A 218 -8.98 -0.12 -0.60
N LEU A 219 -8.99 1.15 -0.99
CA LEU A 219 -8.10 2.19 -0.49
C LEU A 219 -8.93 3.21 0.31
N ILE A 220 -8.76 3.28 1.63
CA ILE A 220 -9.47 4.22 2.50
C ILE A 220 -8.66 5.52 2.62
N ALA A 221 -9.34 6.67 2.50
CA ALA A 221 -8.80 7.99 2.79
C ALA A 221 -9.55 8.60 3.98
N LEU A 222 -8.89 8.74 5.13
CA LEU A 222 -9.46 9.30 6.36
C LEU A 222 -8.89 10.68 6.64
N THR A 223 -9.75 11.62 7.01
CA THR A 223 -9.33 12.91 7.57
C THR A 223 -9.34 12.82 9.08
N VAL A 224 -8.21 13.14 9.71
CA VAL A 224 -8.08 13.17 11.18
C VAL A 224 -8.66 14.48 11.69
N ARG A 225 -9.67 14.41 12.56
CA ARG A 225 -10.19 15.60 13.25
C ARG A 225 -9.37 15.90 14.51
N ASP A 226 -9.08 14.86 15.28
CA ASP A 226 -8.32 14.91 16.52
C ASP A 226 -7.77 13.51 16.87
N ALA A 227 -7.04 13.41 17.99
CA ALA A 227 -6.39 12.17 18.42
C ALA A 227 -7.35 10.99 18.68
N GLY A 228 -8.66 11.26 18.82
CA GLY A 228 -9.68 10.25 19.06
C GLY A 228 -10.65 10.06 17.90
N HIS A 229 -10.51 10.81 16.79
CA HIS A 229 -11.43 10.71 15.67
C HIS A 229 -10.79 10.94 14.30
N ALA A 230 -11.06 10.00 13.39
CA ALA A 230 -10.84 10.15 11.96
C ALA A 230 -11.98 9.51 11.17
N GLU A 231 -12.33 10.07 10.03
CA GLU A 231 -13.42 9.59 9.19
C GLU A 231 -13.15 9.85 7.71
N GLY A 232 -13.68 9.00 6.85
CA GLY A 232 -13.68 9.24 5.41
C GLY A 232 -14.18 8.05 4.60
N HIS A 233 -14.04 8.18 3.28
CA HIS A 233 -14.56 7.25 2.30
C HIS A 233 -13.46 6.42 1.65
N PHE A 234 -13.84 5.24 1.15
CA PHE A 234 -12.98 4.51 0.23
C PHE A 234 -12.90 5.24 -1.11
N LEU A 235 -11.78 5.08 -1.79
CA LEU A 235 -11.63 5.46 -3.19
C LEU A 235 -12.12 4.33 -4.08
N GLN A 236 -12.44 4.64 -5.34
CA GLN A 236 -12.88 3.63 -6.31
C GLN A 236 -11.80 2.59 -6.60
N THR A 237 -10.54 2.97 -6.42
CA THR A 237 -9.35 2.17 -6.72
C THR A 237 -9.26 0.92 -5.83
N PRO A 238 -9.19 -0.28 -6.41
CA PRO A 238 -8.85 -1.47 -5.66
C PRO A 238 -7.36 -1.46 -5.27
N ALA A 239 -7.05 -1.91 -4.07
CA ALA A 239 -5.69 -1.92 -3.53
C ALA A 239 -5.35 -3.29 -2.92
N TYR A 240 -4.45 -4.01 -3.58
CA TYR A 240 -4.02 -5.35 -3.16
C TYR A 240 -2.59 -5.30 -2.63
N PHE A 241 -2.43 -5.48 -1.33
CA PHE A 241 -1.13 -5.42 -0.65
C PHE A 241 -0.91 -6.62 0.25
N VAL A 242 0.36 -6.93 0.52
CA VAL A 242 0.74 -7.88 1.57
C VAL A 242 0.24 -7.37 2.92
N PRO A 243 -0.22 -8.26 3.84
CA PRO A 243 -0.76 -7.82 5.11
C PRO A 243 0.32 -7.19 6.01
N LEU A 244 -0.08 -6.21 6.82
CA LEU A 244 0.75 -5.72 7.92
C LEU A 244 1.06 -6.87 8.86
N ARG A 245 2.32 -6.96 9.31
CA ARG A 245 2.81 -7.97 10.24
C ARG A 245 3.09 -7.31 11.59
N GLY A 246 2.85 -8.00 12.68
CA GLY A 246 2.97 -7.45 14.04
C GLY A 246 2.16 -8.26 15.05
N SER A 247 2.00 -7.71 16.26
CA SER A 247 1.17 -8.35 17.29
C SER A 247 -0.30 -8.35 16.86
N GLU A 248 -0.88 -9.56 16.83
CA GLU A 248 -2.25 -9.92 16.45
C GLU A 248 -2.49 -10.13 14.95
N ARG A 249 -2.52 -11.41 14.55
CA ARG A 249 -3.01 -11.85 13.24
C ARG A 249 -4.12 -12.88 13.46
N PRO A 250 -5.36 -12.63 13.02
CA PRO A 250 -6.30 -13.71 12.76
C PRO A 250 -5.77 -14.53 11.58
N GLU A 251 -5.75 -15.86 11.71
CA GLU A 251 -5.45 -16.72 10.56
C GLU A 251 -6.47 -16.45 9.43
N PRO A 252 -6.07 -16.53 8.15
CA PRO A 252 -7.01 -16.41 7.04
C PRO A 252 -7.96 -17.61 7.04
N GLU A 253 -9.14 -17.43 7.64
CA GLU A 253 -10.22 -18.40 7.57
C GLU A 253 -10.77 -18.47 6.14
N GLN A 254 -10.91 -19.67 5.60
CA GLN A 254 -11.51 -19.86 4.28
C GLN A 254 -13.00 -19.56 4.36
N VAL A 255 -13.42 -18.47 3.75
CA VAL A 255 -14.85 -18.11 3.66
C VAL A 255 -15.53 -19.04 2.66
N ALA A 256 -16.41 -19.92 3.14
CA ALA A 256 -17.18 -20.82 2.30
C ALA A 256 -18.22 -20.03 1.48
N LEU A 257 -18.01 -19.91 0.16
CA LEU A 257 -18.93 -19.20 -0.75
C LEU A 257 -20.09 -20.08 -1.26
N ALA A 258 -20.41 -21.17 -0.54
CA ALA A 258 -21.50 -22.06 -0.91
C ALA A 258 -22.83 -21.30 -0.87
N GLY A 259 -23.63 -21.36 -1.93
CA GLY A 259 -24.91 -20.65 -2.02
C GLY A 259 -24.82 -19.20 -2.50
N VAL A 260 -23.62 -18.61 -2.61
CA VAL A 260 -23.45 -17.28 -3.21
C VAL A 260 -23.64 -17.36 -4.73
N PRO A 261 -24.42 -16.47 -5.37
CA PRO A 261 -24.58 -16.43 -6.82
C PRO A 261 -23.24 -16.29 -7.55
N HIS A 262 -23.11 -16.90 -8.74
CA HIS A 262 -21.88 -16.83 -9.54
C HIS A 262 -21.48 -15.39 -9.86
N ARG A 263 -22.46 -14.53 -10.21
CA ARG A 263 -22.25 -13.11 -10.49
C ARG A 263 -21.56 -12.37 -9.34
N ALA A 264 -21.95 -12.66 -8.10
CA ALA A 264 -21.37 -12.04 -6.92
C ALA A 264 -19.94 -12.56 -6.71
N ARG A 265 -19.71 -13.87 -6.87
CA ARG A 265 -18.37 -14.48 -6.75
C ARG A 265 -17.35 -13.93 -7.73
N GLU A 266 -17.77 -13.45 -8.89
CA GLU A 266 -16.90 -12.82 -9.89
C GLU A 266 -16.69 -11.30 -9.66
N SER A 267 -17.61 -10.67 -8.93
CA SER A 267 -17.61 -9.24 -8.67
C SER A 267 -16.53 -8.81 -7.69
N ASP A 268 -15.73 -7.82 -8.10
CA ASP A 268 -14.69 -7.22 -7.28
C ASP A 268 -15.28 -6.38 -6.11
N THR A 269 -16.38 -5.66 -6.33
CA THR A 269 -17.04 -4.87 -5.27
C THR A 269 -17.75 -5.75 -4.24
N PHE A 270 -18.25 -6.93 -4.64
CA PHE A 270 -18.76 -7.92 -3.70
C PHE A 270 -17.64 -8.52 -2.83
N ARG A 271 -16.50 -8.89 -3.42
CA ARG A 271 -15.35 -9.39 -2.65
C ARG A 271 -14.82 -8.34 -1.67
N PHE A 272 -14.84 -7.07 -2.07
CA PHE A 272 -14.55 -5.95 -1.18
C PHE A 272 -15.52 -5.91 0.02
N LEU A 273 -16.84 -5.91 -0.23
CA LEU A 273 -17.84 -5.91 0.84
C LEU A 273 -17.63 -7.09 1.79
N LEU A 274 -17.44 -8.30 1.25
CA LEU A 274 -17.22 -9.51 2.04
C LEU A 274 -15.94 -9.44 2.89
N ALA A 275 -14.89 -8.80 2.39
CA ALA A 275 -13.68 -8.58 3.15
C ALA A 275 -13.86 -7.49 4.23
N LEU A 276 -14.66 -6.46 3.96
CA LEU A 276 -14.92 -5.34 4.86
C LEU A 276 -15.80 -5.75 6.04
N THR A 277 -16.80 -6.59 5.79
CA THR A 277 -17.77 -7.06 6.80
C THR A 277 -17.40 -8.41 7.39
N ARG A 278 -16.14 -8.83 7.24
CA ARG A 278 -15.66 -10.13 7.72
C ARG A 278 -15.94 -10.30 9.21
N GLY A 279 -16.58 -11.43 9.55
CA GLY A 279 -16.98 -11.74 10.92
C GLY A 279 -18.27 -11.05 11.39
N THR A 280 -18.91 -10.25 10.53
CA THR A 280 -20.20 -9.60 10.82
C THR A 280 -21.31 -10.09 9.89
N LEU A 281 -21.07 -10.15 8.58
CA LEU A 281 -22.03 -10.70 7.62
C LEU A 281 -21.56 -12.04 7.09
N ASP A 282 -22.48 -12.99 6.95
CA ASP A 282 -22.22 -14.19 6.16
C ASP A 282 -22.22 -13.86 4.64
N PRO A 283 -21.62 -14.72 3.80
CA PRO A 283 -21.52 -14.44 2.35
C PRO A 283 -22.85 -14.26 1.62
N GLN A 284 -23.92 -14.88 2.09
CA GLN A 284 -25.26 -14.82 1.51
C GLN A 284 -25.95 -13.52 1.92
N GLU A 285 -25.85 -13.13 3.18
CA GLU A 285 -26.30 -11.83 3.69
C GLU A 285 -25.59 -10.67 2.97
N ALA A 286 -24.26 -10.76 2.85
CA ALA A 286 -23.48 -9.79 2.10
C ALA A 286 -23.92 -9.73 0.63
N SER A 287 -24.23 -10.87 0.01
CA SER A 287 -24.68 -10.90 -1.39
C SER A 287 -26.06 -10.28 -1.54
N ALA A 288 -26.98 -10.56 -0.62
CA ALA A 288 -28.32 -10.00 -0.63
C ALA A 288 -28.31 -8.48 -0.40
N LEU A 289 -27.47 -7.98 0.52
CA LEU A 289 -27.22 -6.56 0.72
C LEU A 289 -26.64 -5.91 -0.54
N TRP A 290 -25.56 -6.49 -1.10
CA TRP A 290 -24.89 -5.96 -2.28
C TRP A 290 -25.85 -5.83 -3.47
N GLU A 291 -26.72 -6.81 -3.70
CA GLU A 291 -27.73 -6.75 -4.76
C GLU A 291 -28.83 -5.74 -4.47
N ARG A 292 -29.34 -5.70 -3.23
CA ARG A 292 -30.39 -4.77 -2.80
C ARG A 292 -29.97 -3.31 -2.96
N GLU A 293 -28.72 -2.99 -2.64
CA GLU A 293 -28.16 -1.64 -2.72
C GLU A 293 -27.63 -1.27 -4.11
N GLY A 294 -27.94 -2.07 -5.13
CA GLY A 294 -27.60 -1.77 -6.52
C GLY A 294 -26.13 -2.01 -6.87
N MET A 295 -25.48 -2.99 -6.22
CA MET A 295 -24.08 -3.35 -6.43
C MET A 295 -23.13 -2.16 -6.21
N PRO A 296 -23.16 -1.54 -5.00
CA PRO A 296 -22.48 -0.28 -4.72
C PRO A 296 -20.98 -0.33 -5.03
N GLY A 297 -20.47 0.78 -5.55
CA GLY A 297 -19.04 1.04 -5.67
C GLY A 297 -18.39 1.26 -4.30
N ARG A 298 -17.05 1.15 -4.25
CA ARG A 298 -16.29 1.30 -3.01
C ARG A 298 -16.48 2.68 -2.38
N GLU A 299 -16.62 3.72 -3.19
CA GLU A 299 -16.77 5.11 -2.77
C GLU A 299 -18.01 5.40 -1.91
N ARG A 300 -19.03 4.54 -1.99
CA ARG A 300 -20.19 4.62 -1.10
C ARG A 300 -19.88 4.12 0.31
N TYR A 301 -18.81 3.37 0.50
CA TYR A 301 -18.41 2.89 1.80
C TYR A 301 -17.45 3.87 2.45
N GLY A 302 -17.50 3.94 3.77
CA GLY A 302 -16.55 4.70 4.57
C GLY A 302 -16.24 4.02 5.89
N ILE A 303 -15.33 4.65 6.63
CA ILE A 303 -14.89 4.19 7.96
C ILE A 303 -14.86 5.39 8.88
N THR A 304 -15.34 5.17 10.10
CA THR A 304 -15.12 6.06 11.24
C THR A 304 -14.25 5.34 12.26
N VAL A 305 -13.16 6.00 12.67
CA VAL A 305 -12.28 5.57 13.76
C VAL A 305 -12.58 6.48 14.94
N GLY A 306 -13.27 5.96 15.95
CA GLY A 306 -13.54 6.66 17.20
C GLY A 306 -12.56 6.29 18.33
N ALA A 307 -12.79 6.89 19.50
CA ALA A 307 -11.93 6.70 20.67
C ALA A 307 -11.91 5.24 21.17
N GLU A 308 -13.06 4.57 21.15
CA GLU A 308 -13.22 3.21 21.70
C GLU A 308 -13.34 2.14 20.62
N HIS A 309 -13.95 2.48 19.47
CA HIS A 309 -14.24 1.54 18.40
C HIS A 309 -14.06 2.18 17.02
N ALA A 310 -13.89 1.31 16.01
CA ALA A 310 -13.87 1.68 14.61
C ALA A 310 -14.90 0.85 13.87
N TRP A 311 -15.61 1.46 12.93
CA TRP A 311 -16.66 0.79 12.16
C TRP A 311 -16.64 1.25 10.71
N ALA A 312 -17.00 0.34 9.82
CA ALA A 312 -17.29 0.65 8.43
C ALA A 312 -18.79 0.90 8.27
N TRP A 313 -19.16 1.68 7.27
CA TRP A 313 -20.54 2.01 6.97
C TRP A 313 -20.76 2.12 5.45
N LEU A 314 -22.02 2.06 5.04
CA LEU A 314 -22.47 2.32 3.66
C LEU A 314 -23.29 3.61 3.63
N ASP A 315 -22.92 4.50 2.70
CA ASP A 315 -23.41 5.86 2.44
C ASP A 315 -23.10 6.89 3.53
N GLU A 316 -23.49 6.63 4.78
CA GLU A 316 -23.32 7.58 5.88
C GLU A 316 -23.02 6.89 7.23
N PRO A 317 -22.22 7.51 8.13
CA PRO A 317 -21.82 6.90 9.41
C PRO A 317 -22.97 6.53 10.35
N GLU A 318 -24.01 7.37 10.41
CA GLU A 318 -25.21 7.18 11.24
C GLU A 318 -26.33 6.42 10.49
N GLY A 319 -26.01 5.85 9.33
CA GLY A 319 -26.94 5.15 8.46
C GLY A 319 -27.37 3.78 8.98
N PRO A 320 -28.27 3.09 8.26
CA PRO A 320 -28.78 1.77 8.66
C PRO A 320 -27.75 0.64 8.52
N TYR A 321 -26.61 0.89 7.86
CA TYR A 321 -25.59 -0.10 7.56
C TYR A 321 -24.25 0.30 8.19
N ALA A 322 -23.94 -0.34 9.31
CA ALA A 322 -22.68 -0.17 10.03
C ALA A 322 -22.16 -1.54 10.51
N TRP A 323 -20.84 -1.74 10.41
CA TRP A 323 -20.17 -2.99 10.79
C TRP A 323 -18.92 -2.70 11.61
N PRO A 324 -18.74 -3.34 12.78
CA PRO A 324 -17.54 -3.15 13.59
C PRO A 324 -16.30 -3.70 12.87
N LEU A 325 -15.16 -3.02 13.02
CA LEU A 325 -13.87 -3.48 12.47
C LEU A 325 -13.03 -4.21 13.54
N PRO A 326 -12.23 -5.22 13.19
CA PRO A 326 -11.40 -5.96 14.15
C PRO A 326 -10.46 -5.05 14.96
N GLY A 327 -10.23 -5.38 16.23
CA GLY A 327 -9.43 -4.56 17.16
C GLY A 327 -10.20 -3.37 17.77
N SER A 328 -11.49 -3.22 17.43
CA SER A 328 -12.45 -2.44 18.21
C SER A 328 -13.05 -3.33 19.31
N SER A 329 -12.86 -2.97 20.57
CA SER A 329 -13.76 -3.43 21.63
C SER A 329 -15.08 -2.67 21.47
N GLY A 330 -16.03 -3.24 20.72
CA GLY A 330 -17.41 -2.76 20.61
C GLY A 330 -18.39 -3.62 21.41
N PRO A 331 -19.56 -3.08 21.82
CA PRO A 331 -20.52 -3.81 22.64
C PRO A 331 -21.15 -4.94 21.82
N GLY A 332 -21.30 -6.12 22.44
CA GLY A 332 -22.06 -7.21 21.86
C GLY A 332 -23.46 -6.72 21.47
N LEU A 333 -23.85 -7.01 20.23
CA LEU A 333 -25.23 -6.85 19.78
C LEU A 333 -26.13 -7.61 20.76
N VAL A 334 -27.03 -6.88 21.40
CA VAL A 334 -28.11 -7.46 22.19
C VAL A 334 -29.04 -8.17 21.21
N GLU A 335 -29.24 -9.46 21.43
CA GLU A 335 -30.24 -10.28 20.74
C GLU A 335 -31.61 -9.59 20.79
N ALA A 336 -32.29 -9.54 19.65
CA ALA A 336 -33.73 -9.32 19.54
C ALA A 336 -34.37 -10.56 18.91
#